data_AF-A0A7C5VDA5-F1
#
_entry.id   AF-A0A7C5VDA5-F1
#
_cell.length_a   1.000
_cell.length_b   1.000
_cell.length_c   1.000
_cell.angle_alpha   90.00
_cell.angle_beta   90.00
_cell.angle_gamma   90.00
#
_symmetry.space_group_name_H-M   'P 1'
#
loop_
_entity.id
_entity.type
_entity.pdbx_description
1 polymer ?
#
loop_
_entity_poly.entity_id
_entity_poly.type
_entity_poly.pdbx_seq_one_letter_code
_entity_poly.pdbx_strand_id
1 'polypeptide(L)' 'MKVKTITAFIIILIFLVIVFQNAEQTEIRLLFWSLSVSKILLLLLTAFLGFLIGLIVSRSHPSGKKKTEKQEPDTERK' A
#
# COMPACT_ATOMS: atom_id res chain seq x y z
N MET A 1 -35.82 -6.80 12.06
CA MET A 1 -34.67 -6.46 11.20
C MET A 1 -33.93 -7.74 10.86
N LYS A 2 -33.50 -7.93 9.60
CA LYS A 2 -32.77 -9.15 9.19
C LYS A 2 -31.42 -9.16 9.91
N VAL A 3 -31.01 -10.32 10.44
CA VAL A 3 -29.74 -10.48 11.17
C VAL A 3 -28.56 -9.89 10.40
N LYS A 4 -28.57 -10.04 9.08
CA LYS A 4 -27.59 -9.44 8.15
C LYS A 4 -27.41 -7.92 8.31
N THR A 5 -28.50 -7.19 8.56
CA THR A 5 -28.47 -5.73 8.76
C THR A 5 -27.86 -5.37 10.11
N ILE A 6 -28.20 -6.14 11.16
CA ILE A 6 -27.63 -5.96 12.50
C ILE A 6 -26.12 -6.27 12.49
N THR A 7 -25.71 -7.34 11.82
CA THR A 7 -24.30 -7.70 11.66
C THR A 7 -23.52 -6.60 10.93
N ALA A 8 -24.08 -6.04 9.85
CA ALA A 8 -23.44 -4.93 9.13
C ALA A 8 -23.28 -3.70 10.01
N PHE A 9 -24.30 -3.33 10.79
CA PHE A 9 -24.24 -2.22 11.74
C PHE A 9 -23.18 -2.44 12.83
N ILE A 10 -23.08 -3.65 13.37
CA ILE A 10 -22.08 -4.00 14.38
C ILE A 10 -20.65 -3.86 13.81
N ILE A 11 -20.42 -4.34 12.59
CA ILE A 11 -19.11 -4.22 11.91
C ILE A 11 -18.74 -2.75 11.71
N ILE A 12 -19.68 -1.92 11.25
CA ILE A 12 -19.46 -0.48 11.05
C ILE A 12 -19.14 0.21 12.38
N LEU A 13 -19.86 -0.14 13.44
CA LEU A 13 -19.64 0.43 14.77
C LEU A 13 -18.24 0.08 15.31
N ILE A 14 -17.81 -1.17 15.18
CA ILE A 14 -16.47 -1.62 15.57
C ILE A 14 -15.39 -0.89 14.76
N PHE A 15 -15.58 -0.75 13.44
CA PHE A 15 -14.66 -0.03 12.58
C PHE A 15 -14.51 1.44 13.01
N LEU A 16 -15.61 2.13 13.27
CA LEU A 16 -15.60 3.51 13.75
C LEU A 16 -14.87 3.63 15.10
N VAL A 17 -15.11 2.69 16.01
CA VAL A 17 -14.43 2.64 17.32
C VAL A 17 -12.92 2.44 17.15
N ILE A 18 -12.48 1.57 16.24
CA ILE A 18 -11.06 1.39 15.93
C ILE A 18 -10.47 2.68 15.36
N VAL A 19 -11.14 3.33 14.42
CA VAL A 19 -10.69 4.61 13.84
C VAL A 19 -10.57 5.68 14.92
N PHE A 20 -11.58 5.83 15.78
CA PHE A 20 -11.57 6.84 16.84
C PHE A 20 -10.51 6.58 17.91
N GLN A 21 -10.32 5.33 18.31
CA GLN A 21 -9.24 4.96 19.25
C GLN A 21 -7.85 5.19 18.65
N ASN A 22 -7.70 4.97 17.34
CA ASN A 22 -6.43 5.18 16.63
C ASN A 22 -6.31 6.61 16.04
N ALA A 23 -7.28 7.50 16.31
CA ALA A 23 -7.23 8.91 15.95
C ALA A 23 -6.33 9.72 16.89
N GLU A 24 -5.81 9.08 17.94
CA GLU A 24 -4.83 9.65 18.86
C GLU A 24 -3.66 10.27 18.10
N GLN A 25 -3.41 11.55 18.35
CA GLN A 25 -2.29 12.28 17.76
C GLN A 25 -0.99 11.70 18.30
N THR A 26 -0.09 11.32 17.39
CA THR A 26 1.28 10.92 17.74
C THR A 26 2.21 12.07 17.43
N GLU A 27 3.10 12.35 18.37
CA GLU A 27 4.19 13.28 18.13
C GLU A 27 5.27 12.61 17.28
N ILE A 28 5.56 13.22 16.14
CA ILE A 28 6.73 12.89 15.33
C ILE A 28 7.79 13.94 15.61
N ARG A 29 9.01 13.50 15.91
CA ARG A 29 10.19 14.38 16.00
C ARG A 29 11.06 14.17 14.77
N LEU A 30 11.14 15.18 13.91
CA LEU A 30 11.94 15.23 12.69
C LEU A 30 13.12 16.18 12.90
N LEU A 31 14.34 15.66 13.11
CA LEU A 31 15.60 16.41 13.36
C LEU A 31 15.49 17.55 14.40
N PHE A 32 14.81 18.66 14.09
CA PHE A 32 14.57 19.82 14.95
C PHE A 32 13.08 20.22 15.10
N TRP A 33 12.15 19.48 14.50
CA TRP A 33 10.72 19.78 14.49
C TRP A 33 9.90 18.70 15.19
N SER A 34 8.91 19.13 15.97
CA SER A 34 7.88 18.28 16.56
C SER A 34 6.55 18.56 15.88
N LEU A 35 5.92 17.53 15.30
CA LEU A 35 4.63 17.63 14.64
C LEU A 35 3.67 16.60 15.25
N SER A 36 2.51 17.07 15.70
CA SER A 36 1.44 16.21 16.21
C SER A 36 0.47 15.89 15.09
N VAL A 37 0.48 14.65 14.62
CA VAL A 37 -0.41 14.18 13.54
C VAL A 37 -1.01 12.83 13.90
N SER A 38 -2.21 12.54 13.41
CA SER A 38 -2.87 11.26 13.64
C SER A 38 -2.08 10.12 12.98
N LYS A 39 -1.96 8.96 13.66
CA LYS A 39 -1.22 7.77 13.19
C LYS A 39 -1.65 7.31 11.79
N ILE A 40 -2.94 7.39 11.49
CA ILE A 40 -3.49 7.09 10.15
C ILE A 40 -2.91 7.99 9.06
N LEU A 41 -2.76 9.29 9.33
CA LEU A 41 -2.27 10.25 8.35
C LEU A 41 -0.79 10.00 8.06
N LEU A 42 -0.01 9.68 9.09
CA LEU A 42 1.39 9.25 8.96
C LEU A 42 1.51 8.00 8.08
N LEU A 43 0.71 6.97 8.34
CA LEU A 43 0.75 5.72 7.57
C LEU A 43 0.40 5.95 6.10
N LEU A 44 -0.63 6.73 5.82
CA LEU A 44 -1.01 7.10 4.45
C LEU A 44 0.10 7.88 3.75
N LEU A 45 0.68 8.89 4.42
CA LEU A 45 1.73 9.73 3.85
C LEU A 45 2.98 8.91 3.52
N THR A 46 3.43 8.07 4.46
CA THR A 46 4.62 7.23 4.30
C THR A 46 4.43 6.16 3.23
N ALA A 47 3.27 5.52 3.17
CA ALA A 47 2.93 4.57 2.11
C ALA A 47 2.89 5.25 0.73
N PHE A 48 2.28 6.44 0.65
CA PHE A 48 2.22 7.21 -0.59
C PHE A 48 3.61 7.66 -1.07
N LEU A 49 4.43 8.18 -0.17
CA LEU A 49 5.83 8.55 -0.45
C LEU A 49 6.64 7.34 -0.93
N GLY A 50 6.55 6.21 -0.22
CA GLY A 50 7.23 4.96 -0.60
C GLY A 50 6.80 4.46 -1.98
N PHE A 51 5.51 4.52 -2.29
CA PHE A 51 4.98 4.17 -3.61
C PHE A 51 5.49 5.09 -4.72
N LEU A 52 5.47 6.41 -4.51
CA LEU A 52 6.02 7.37 -5.47
C LEU A 52 7.51 7.15 -5.74
N ILE A 53 8.31 6.93 -4.67
CA ILE A 53 9.72 6.59 -4.79
C ILE A 53 9.88 5.29 -5.59
N GLY A 54 9.10 4.26 -5.26
CA GLY A 54 9.11 2.99 -5.99
C GLY A 54 8.81 3.14 -7.48
N LEU A 55 7.85 3.99 -7.86
CA LEU A 55 7.56 4.29 -9.26
C LEU A 55 8.71 5.00 -9.97
N ILE A 56 9.34 5.98 -9.31
CA ILE A 56 10.49 6.71 -9.87
C ILE A 56 11.66 5.74 -10.07
N VAL A 57 11.99 4.94 -9.05
CA VAL A 57 13.06 3.94 -9.10
C VAL A 57 12.81 2.89 -10.19
N SER A 58 11.57 2.40 -10.32
CA SER A 58 11.17 1.46 -11.37
C SER A 58 11.36 2.05 -12.77
N ARG A 59 11.07 3.34 -12.96
CA ARG A 59 11.29 4.04 -14.25
C ARG A 59 12.76 4.29 -14.54
N SER A 60 13.58 4.49 -13.51
CA SER A 60 15.03 4.72 -13.62
C SER A 60 15.85 3.45 -13.78
N HIS A 61 15.31 2.28 -13.41
CA HIS A 61 15.95 0.99 -13.63
C HIS A 61 15.31 0.31 -14.85
N PRO A 62 15.90 0.43 -16.06
CA PRO A 62 15.46 -0.38 -17.18
C PRO A 62 15.71 -1.84 -16.82
N SER A 63 14.64 -2.53 -16.41
CA SER A 63 14.67 -3.97 -16.16
C SER A 63 15.23 -4.64 -17.41
N GLY A 64 16.47 -5.10 -17.29
CA GLY A 64 17.15 -5.88 -18.32
C GLY A 64 16.29 -7.09 -18.65
N LYS A 65 15.83 -7.11 -19.90
CA LYS A 65 15.15 -8.21 -20.58
C LYS A 65 15.48 -9.58 -20.00
N LYS A 66 14.48 -10.35 -19.57
CA LYS A 66 14.48 -11.78 -19.88
C LYS A 66 13.79 -11.94 -21.23
N LYS A 67 14.60 -11.87 -22.30
CA LYS A 67 14.26 -12.51 -23.57
C LYS A 67 14.04 -13.98 -23.23
N THR A 68 12.81 -14.47 -23.32
CA THR A 68 12.58 -15.89 -23.52
C THR A 68 13.16 -16.19 -24.91
N GLU A 69 14.34 -16.79 -24.89
CA GLU A 69 15.08 -17.27 -26.04
C GLU A 69 14.23 -18.30 -26.79
N LYS A 70 14.13 -18.08 -28.10
CA LYS A 70 13.53 -18.98 -29.08
C LYS A 70 14.62 -20.00 -29.46
N GLN A 71 14.47 -21.25 -29.07
CA GLN A 71 15.20 -22.42 -29.61
C GLN A 71 14.13 -23.45 -30.03
N GLU A 72 14.11 -24.09 -31.19
CA GLU A 72 14.71 -23.93 -32.53
C GLU A 72 13.85 -24.85 -33.47
N PRO A 73 14.11 -24.97 -34.78
CA PRO A 73 13.12 -25.35 -35.79
C PRO A 73 12.93 -26.87 -35.92
N ASP A 74 11.75 -27.30 -36.34
CA ASP A 74 11.54 -28.65 -36.91
C ASP A 74 10.96 -28.51 -38.31
N THR A 75 11.78 -27.98 -39.20
CA THR A 75 11.58 -28.10 -40.64
C THR A 75 12.88 -28.64 -41.19
N GLU A 76 13.17 -29.92 -40.90
CA GLU A 76 13.93 -30.83 -41.77
C GLU A 76 14.09 -32.20 -41.08
N ARG A 77 13.07 -33.05 -41.22
CA ARG A 77 13.29 -34.50 -41.34
C ARG A 77 12.39 -35.06 -42.43
N LYS A 78 13.04 -35.21 -43.59
CA LYS A 78 12.99 -36.31 -44.57
C LYS A 78 11.64 -36.89 -44.94
#